data_AF-A0A2N9H062-F1
#
_entry.id   AF-A0A2N9H062-F1
#
_cell.length_a   1.000
_cell.length_b   1.000
_cell.length_c   1.000
_cell.angle_alpha   90.00
_cell.angle_beta   90.00
_cell.angle_gamma   90.00
#
_symmetry.space_group_name_H-M   'P 1'
#
loop_
_entity.id
_entity.type
_entity.pdbx_description
1 polymer ?
#
loop_
_entity_poly.entity_id
_entity_poly.type
_entity_poly.pdbx_seq_one_letter_code
_entity_poly.pdbx_strand_id
1 'polypeptide(L)'
;MGELEKLRQAREAMSELFLLAPYMWQEWAKDEASFTTRSEAVDAIKKLYERGVFDFVSVSLWCDYLNFVQEYDPMMRDRSPTAISKARNLFERALGAAGLHVAQGIKLCIQDIRASYISYYI
;
A
#
# COMPACT_ATOMS: atom_id res chain seq x y z
N MET A 1 -6.78 -13.04 21.52
CA MET A 1 -5.44 -12.77 20.96
C MET A 1 -4.81 -13.98 20.25
N GLY A 2 -5.15 -15.25 20.58
CA GLY A 2 -4.47 -16.42 19.99
C GLY A 2 -4.83 -16.78 18.53
N GLU A 3 -6.05 -16.50 18.06
CA GLU A 3 -6.47 -16.88 16.70
C GLU A 3 -5.86 -15.99 15.61
N LEU A 4 -5.61 -14.71 15.89
CA LEU A 4 -4.98 -13.78 14.93
C LEU A 4 -3.52 -14.14 14.68
N GLU A 5 -2.79 -14.54 15.73
CA GLU A 5 -1.39 -14.94 15.59
C GLU A 5 -1.25 -16.22 14.77
N LYS A 6 -2.16 -17.19 14.96
CA LYS A 6 -2.25 -18.38 14.10
C LYS A 6 -2.56 -18.02 12.65
N LEU A 7 -3.48 -17.07 12.43
CA LEU A 7 -3.83 -16.58 11.09
C LEU A 7 -2.64 -15.91 10.40
N ARG A 8 -1.90 -15.08 11.13
CA ARG A 8 -0.67 -14.43 10.65
C ARG A 8 0.39 -15.47 10.28
N GLN A 9 0.66 -16.43 11.16
CA GLN A 9 1.63 -17.51 10.90
C GLN A 9 1.22 -18.37 9.70
N ALA A 10 -0.06 -18.69 9.55
CA ALA A 10 -0.57 -19.44 8.40
C ALA A 10 -0.40 -18.65 7.09
N ARG A 11 -0.70 -17.35 7.08
CA ARG A 11 -0.51 -16.49 5.92
C ARG A 11 0.97 -16.30 5.57
N GLU A 12 1.83 -16.16 6.58
CA GLU A 12 3.28 -16.09 6.42
C GLU A 12 3.82 -17.36 5.76
N ALA A 13 3.50 -18.54 6.32
CA ALA A 13 3.89 -19.82 5.75
C ALA A 13 3.35 -20.03 4.33
N MET A 14 2.11 -19.58 4.06
CA MET A 14 1.52 -19.66 2.73
C MET A 14 2.24 -18.74 1.74
N SER A 15 2.65 -17.54 2.16
CA SER A 15 3.40 -16.58 1.32
C SER A 15 4.82 -17.06 0.99
N GLU A 16 5.42 -17.88 1.84
CA GLU A 16 6.75 -18.47 1.58
C GLU A 16 6.67 -19.66 0.61
N LEU A 17 5.54 -20.37 0.60
CA LEU A 17 5.35 -21.57 -0.21
C LEU A 17 4.67 -21.29 -1.56
N PHE A 18 3.84 -20.25 -1.66
CA PHE A 18 3.04 -19.95 -2.84
C PHE A 18 2.94 -18.46 -3.13
N LEU A 19 2.86 -18.11 -4.42
CA LEU A 19 2.52 -16.76 -4.86
C LEU A 19 1.06 -16.45 -4.48
N LEU A 20 0.87 -15.56 -3.50
CA LEU A 20 -0.47 -15.16 -3.03
C LEU A 20 -1.14 -14.20 -4.02
N ALA A 21 -2.40 -14.46 -4.36
CA ALA A 21 -3.15 -13.58 -5.24
C ALA A 21 -3.27 -12.16 -4.65
N PRO A 22 -3.34 -11.10 -5.49
CA PRO A 22 -3.37 -9.71 -5.01
C PRO A 22 -4.45 -9.41 -3.96
N TYR A 23 -5.63 -10.02 -4.05
CA TYR A 23 -6.70 -9.80 -3.07
C TYR A 23 -6.36 -10.35 -1.68
N MET A 24 -5.59 -11.45 -1.59
CA MET A 24 -5.19 -12.05 -0.32
C MET A 24 -4.24 -11.12 0.45
N TRP A 25 -3.34 -10.43 -0.27
CA TRP A 25 -2.47 -9.39 0.31
C TRP A 25 -3.28 -8.21 0.85
N GLN A 26 -4.32 -7.78 0.11
CA GLN A 26 -5.21 -6.70 0.55
C GLN A 26 -5.99 -7.07 1.81
N GLU A 27 -6.57 -8.27 1.86
CA GLU A 27 -7.28 -8.77 3.05
C GLU A 27 -6.34 -8.86 4.26
N TRP A 28 -5.13 -9.37 4.07
CA TRP A 28 -4.15 -9.43 5.15
C TRP A 28 -3.76 -8.04 5.66
N ALA A 29 -3.47 -7.10 4.76
CA ALA A 29 -3.14 -5.73 5.15
C ALA A 29 -4.29 -5.04 5.92
N LYS A 30 -5.54 -5.25 5.49
CA LYS A 30 -6.72 -4.69 6.15
C LYS A 30 -6.97 -5.26 7.53
N ASP A 31 -6.80 -6.58 7.68
CA ASP A 31 -6.88 -7.21 8.99
C ASP A 31 -5.83 -6.59 9.93
N GLU A 32 -4.56 -6.54 9.52
CA GLU A 32 -3.47 -5.94 10.32
C GLU A 32 -3.72 -4.45 10.66
N ALA A 33 -4.27 -3.69 9.70
CA ALA A 33 -4.63 -2.28 9.89
C ALA A 33 -5.78 -2.08 10.88
N SER A 34 -6.79 -2.96 10.87
CA SER A 34 -7.93 -2.88 11.78
C SER A 34 -7.57 -3.11 13.25
N PHE A 35 -6.50 -3.87 13.50
CA PHE A 35 -6.04 -4.21 14.83
C PHE A 35 -4.95 -3.27 15.37
N THR A 36 -4.35 -2.43 14.54
CA THR A 36 -3.26 -1.55 14.99
C THR A 36 -3.62 -0.08 15.03
N THR A 37 -3.50 0.52 16.21
CA THR A 37 -3.50 1.99 16.44
C THR A 37 -2.10 2.61 16.59
N ARG A 38 -1.02 1.82 16.51
CA ARG A 38 0.37 2.26 16.73
C ARG A 38 1.12 2.50 15.42
N SER A 39 1.90 3.59 15.37
CA SER A 39 2.77 3.93 14.25
C SER A 39 3.70 2.79 13.82
N GLU A 40 4.12 1.92 14.75
CA GLU A 40 5.03 0.79 14.48
C GLU A 40 4.44 -0.25 13.52
N ALA A 41 3.12 -0.52 13.55
CA ALA A 41 2.57 -1.47 12.57
C ALA A 41 2.20 -0.84 11.24
N VAL A 42 2.18 0.49 11.12
CA VAL A 42 2.08 1.14 9.80
C VAL A 42 3.27 0.72 8.94
N ASP A 43 4.48 0.69 9.50
CA ASP A 43 5.67 0.24 8.78
C ASP A 43 5.67 -1.27 8.51
N ALA A 44 5.10 -2.09 9.39
CA ALA A 44 4.91 -3.52 9.13
C ALA A 44 3.94 -3.77 7.96
N ILE A 45 2.82 -3.05 7.92
CA ILE A 45 1.82 -3.16 6.86
C ILE A 45 2.38 -2.63 5.53
N LYS A 46 3.18 -1.55 5.53
CA LYS A 46 3.91 -1.10 4.33
C LYS A 46 4.80 -2.21 3.77
N LYS A 47 5.59 -2.89 4.63
CA LYS A 47 6.43 -4.02 4.18
C LYS A 47 5.60 -5.15 3.59
N LEU A 48 4.41 -5.41 4.13
CA LEU A 48 3.48 -6.38 3.58
C LEU A 48 3.03 -6.00 2.16
N TYR A 49 2.63 -4.74 1.95
CA TYR A 49 2.27 -4.24 0.63
C TYR A 49 3.45 -4.27 -0.34
N GLU A 50 4.65 -3.88 0.09
CA GLU A 50 5.88 -3.94 -0.73
C GLU A 50 6.17 -5.37 -1.21
N ARG A 51 5.93 -6.40 -0.39
CA ARG A 51 6.01 -7.80 -0.81
C ARG A 51 4.96 -8.13 -1.87
N GLY A 52 3.70 -7.78 -1.60
CA GLY A 52 2.61 -8.09 -2.53
C GLY A 52 2.76 -7.42 -3.91
N VAL A 53 3.20 -6.16 -3.97
CA VAL A 53 3.43 -5.44 -5.25
C VAL A 53 4.68 -5.91 -5.98
N PHE A 54 5.63 -6.52 -5.27
CA PHE A 54 6.78 -7.18 -5.87
C PHE A 54 6.38 -8.51 -6.55
N ASP A 55 5.55 -9.30 -5.87
CA ASP A 55 5.09 -10.61 -6.39
C ASP A 55 4.10 -10.45 -7.56
N PHE A 56 3.27 -9.40 -7.55
CA PHE A 56 2.27 -9.15 -8.59
C PHE A 56 2.16 -7.69 -9.00
N VAL A 57 2.23 -7.45 -10.31
CA VAL A 57 1.90 -6.16 -10.92
C VAL A 57 0.38 -6.00 -10.99
N SER A 58 -0.24 -5.67 -9.86
CA SER A 58 -1.68 -5.48 -9.72
C SER A 58 -2.02 -4.02 -9.44
N VAL A 59 -2.81 -3.41 -10.34
CA VAL A 59 -3.33 -2.05 -10.16
C VAL A 59 -4.15 -1.93 -8.87
N SER A 60 -4.97 -2.92 -8.56
CA SER A 60 -5.82 -2.87 -7.36
C SER A 60 -5.00 -2.85 -6.08
N LEU A 61 -3.90 -3.61 -6.05
CA LEU A 61 -3.01 -3.68 -4.89
C LEU A 61 -2.25 -2.37 -4.69
N TRP A 62 -1.75 -1.77 -5.78
CA TRP A 62 -1.14 -0.44 -5.74
C TRP A 62 -2.12 0.64 -5.25
N CYS A 63 -3.36 0.64 -5.75
CA CYS A 63 -4.38 1.60 -5.29
C CYS A 63 -4.67 1.47 -3.79
N ASP A 64 -4.77 0.23 -3.28
CA ASP A 64 -5.02 -0.05 -1.86
C ASP A 64 -3.83 0.38 -0.99
N TYR A 65 -2.60 0.11 -1.47
CA TYR A 65 -1.38 0.54 -0.81
C TYR A 65 -1.28 2.07 -0.72
N LEU A 66 -1.52 2.77 -1.82
CA LEU A 66 -1.49 4.23 -1.86
C LEU A 66 -2.57 4.86 -0.96
N ASN A 67 -3.76 4.26 -0.88
CA ASN A 67 -4.80 4.70 0.05
C ASN A 67 -4.38 4.48 1.51
N PHE A 68 -3.83 3.31 1.82
CA PHE A 68 -3.33 3.00 3.16
C PHE A 68 -2.26 3.99 3.61
N VAL A 69 -1.28 4.30 2.76
CA VAL A 69 -0.23 5.28 3.10
C VAL A 69 -0.83 6.67 3.29
N GLN A 70 -1.79 7.11 2.46
CA GLN A 70 -2.46 8.40 2.65
C GLN A 70 -3.23 8.51 3.97
N GLU A 71 -3.89 7.45 4.39
CA GLU A 71 -4.75 7.45 5.58
C GLU A 71 -3.93 7.30 6.88
N TYR A 72 -2.97 6.37 6.90
CA TYR A 72 -2.30 5.94 8.12
C TYR A 72 -0.88 6.49 8.28
N ASP A 73 -0.19 6.89 7.20
CA ASP A 73 1.19 7.39 7.31
C ASP A 73 1.19 8.87 7.77
N PRO A 74 1.76 9.19 8.95
CA PRO A 74 1.89 10.58 9.39
C PRO A 74 2.73 11.42 8.42
N MET A 75 3.59 10.79 7.61
CA MET A 75 4.36 11.47 6.56
C MET A 75 3.47 12.13 5.51
N MET A 76 2.26 11.62 5.23
CA MET A 76 1.34 12.25 4.29
C MET A 76 0.65 13.49 4.87
N ARG A 77 0.69 13.67 6.20
CA ARG A 77 0.26 14.91 6.88
C ARG A 77 1.40 15.90 7.09
N ASP A 78 2.64 15.40 7.10
CA ASP A 78 3.84 16.21 7.18
C ASP A 78 4.13 16.86 5.83
N ARG A 79 4.10 18.21 5.79
CA ARG A 79 4.38 18.99 4.57
C ARG A 79 5.87 19.23 4.36
N SER A 80 6.72 18.51 5.09
CA SER A 80 8.16 18.56 4.86
C SER A 80 8.51 18.18 3.41
N PRO A 81 9.49 18.84 2.78
CA PRO A 81 9.96 18.48 1.44
C PRO A 81 10.46 17.03 1.36
N THR A 82 10.94 16.45 2.47
CA THR A 82 11.35 15.03 2.53
C THR A 82 10.14 14.08 2.46
N ALA A 83 9.04 14.44 3.11
CA ALA A 83 7.79 13.70 3.09
C ALA A 83 7.14 13.72 1.69
N ILE A 84 7.07 14.91 1.09
CA ILE A 84 6.55 15.11 -0.28
C ILE A 84 7.38 14.30 -1.29
N SER A 85 8.71 14.31 -1.16
CA SER A 85 9.59 13.57 -2.07
C SER A 85 9.39 12.05 -1.97
N LYS A 86 9.22 11.53 -0.75
CA LYS A 86 8.94 10.10 -0.53
C LYS A 86 7.55 9.70 -1.05
N ALA A 87 6.54 10.53 -0.84
CA ALA A 87 5.21 10.31 -1.40
C ALA A 87 5.25 10.27 -2.93
N ARG A 88 5.90 11.26 -3.57
CA ARG A 88 6.07 11.31 -5.02
C ARG A 88 6.77 10.06 -5.56
N ASN A 89 7.87 9.65 -4.93
CA ASN A 89 8.59 8.44 -5.35
C ASN A 89 7.70 7.19 -5.32
N LEU A 90 6.82 7.07 -4.31
CA LEU A 90 5.88 5.96 -4.21
C LEU A 90 4.84 5.98 -5.36
N PHE A 91 4.27 7.14 -5.67
CA PHE A 91 3.34 7.29 -6.79
C PHE A 91 4.01 7.02 -8.15
N GLU A 92 5.22 7.52 -8.36
CA GLU A 92 6.00 7.25 -9.58
C GLU A 92 6.28 5.75 -9.76
N ARG A 93 6.60 5.03 -8.68
CA ARG A 93 6.76 3.56 -8.71
C ARG A 93 5.46 2.86 -9.10
N ALA A 94 4.33 3.27 -8.53
CA ALA A 94 3.03 2.71 -8.86
C ALA A 94 2.66 2.93 -10.34
N LEU A 95 2.93 4.14 -10.86
CA LEU A 95 2.72 4.48 -12.27
C LEU A 95 3.65 3.71 -13.20
N GLY A 96 4.93 3.56 -12.84
CA GLY A 96 5.89 2.79 -13.61
C GLY A 96 5.55 1.30 -13.67
N ALA A 97 5.05 0.73 -12.57
CA ALA A 97 4.69 -0.68 -12.51
C ALA A 97 3.36 -0.98 -13.21
N ALA A 98 2.31 -0.19 -12.93
CA ALA A 98 0.94 -0.56 -13.25
C ALA A 98 0.17 0.52 -14.05
N GLY A 99 0.80 1.64 -14.38
CA GLY A 99 0.19 2.74 -15.15
C GLY A 99 -0.10 2.40 -16.62
N LEU A 100 0.64 1.46 -17.21
CA LEU A 100 0.42 0.97 -18.58
C LEU A 100 -0.72 -0.04 -18.70
N HIS A 101 -1.38 -0.40 -17.59
CA HIS A 101 -2.48 -1.35 -17.62
C HIS A 101 -3.69 -0.77 -18.35
N VAL A 102 -3.93 -1.21 -19.58
CA VAL A 102 -4.88 -0.63 -20.55
C VAL A 102 -6.27 -0.34 -19.98
N ALA A 103 -6.81 -1.21 -19.13
CA ALA A 103 -8.15 -1.04 -18.56
C ALA A 103 -8.21 -0.37 -17.17
N GLN A 104 -7.11 -0.31 -16.42
CA GLN A 104 -7.15 0.06 -14.99
C GLN A 104 -6.07 1.06 -14.57
N GLY A 105 -5.01 1.25 -15.35
CA GLY A 105 -3.92 2.18 -15.05
C GLY A 105 -4.39 3.62 -14.87
N ILE A 106 -5.51 4.00 -15.52
CA ILE A 106 -6.15 5.31 -15.33
C ILE A 106 -6.56 5.57 -13.87
N LYS A 107 -6.85 4.53 -13.07
CA LYS A 107 -7.19 4.70 -11.64
C LYS A 107 -6.00 5.22 -10.84
N LEU A 108 -4.79 4.73 -11.13
CA LEU A 108 -3.56 5.21 -10.49
C LEU A 108 -3.25 6.64 -10.93
N CYS A 109 -3.44 6.96 -12.21
CA CYS A 109 -3.24 8.30 -12.74
C CYS A 109 -4.20 9.32 -12.10
N ILE A 110 -5.47 8.95 -11.87
CA ILE A 110 -6.44 9.81 -11.17
C ILE A 110 -6.07 10.00 -9.69
N GLN A 111 -5.55 8.97 -9.01
CA GLN A 111 -5.10 9.10 -7.62
C GLN A 111 -3.86 10.01 -7.50
N ASP A 112 -2.91 9.88 -8.42
CA ASP A 112 -1.71 10.72 -8.46
C ASP A 112 -2.06 12.20 -8.73
N ILE A 113 -2.99 12.47 -9.66
CA ILE A 113 -3.51 13.82 -9.88
C ILE A 113 -4.16 14.37 -8.61
N ARG A 114 -4.99 13.60 -7.91
CA ARG A 114 -5.62 14.03 -6.65
C ARG A 114 -4.59 14.34 -5.56
N ALA A 115 -3.56 13.50 -5.41
CA ALA A 115 -2.47 13.72 -4.45
C ALA A 115 -1.67 14.99 -4.79
N SER A 116 -1.41 15.22 -6.08
CA SER A 116 -0.72 16.42 -6.58
C SER A 116 -1.52 17.70 -6.36
N TYR A 117 -2.85 17.67 -6.55
CA TYR A 117 -3.72 18.84 -6.30
C TYR A 117 -3.82 19.21 -4.82
N ILE A 118 -3.74 18.24 -3.89
CA ILE A 118 -3.72 18.50 -2.44
C ILE A 118 -2.39 19.17 -2.02
N SER A 119 -1.27 18.86 -2.69
CA SER A 119 0.00 19.57 -2.45
C SER A 119 0.06 20.98 -3.04
N TYR A 120 -0.84 21.35 -3.96
CA TYR A 120 -0.84 22.66 -4.63
C TYR A 120 -1.80 23.70 -4.02
N TYR A 121 -2.75 23.29 -3.18
CA TYR A 121 -3.78 24.17 -2.59
C TYR A 121 -3.70 24.30 -1.06
N ILE A 122 -2.64 23.80 -0.41
CA ILE A 122 -2.37 23.96 1.03
C ILE A 122 -0.86 24.08 1.28
#